data_AF-A0A2S3ZCG9-F1
#
_entry.id   AF-A0A2S3ZCG9-F1
#
_cell.length_a   1.000
_cell.length_b   1.000
_cell.length_c   1.000
_cell.angle_alpha   90.00
_cell.angle_beta   90.00
_cell.angle_gamma   90.00
#
_symmetry.space_group_name_H-M   'P 1'
#
loop_
_entity.id
_entity.type
_entity.pdbx_description
1 polymer ?
#
loop_
_entity_poly.entity_id
_entity_poly.type
_entity_poly.pdbx_seq_one_letter_code
_entity_poly.pdbx_strand_id
1 'polypeptide(L)'
;MAAPRKPQDHLPKKGTNGFKFSHGGEEFELADAAELLTVGYARKNRHKSEADQLFTMLEELAGPEALAAIDSMRKDEFTQFQRDFMEHNGTKPGESEASSAS
;
A
#
# COMPACT_ATOMS: atom_id res chain seq x y z
N MET A 1 -14.51 -42.25 9.81
CA MET A 1 -13.35 -41.89 8.96
C MET A 1 -13.60 -40.49 8.42
N ALA A 2 -12.92 -39.47 8.94
CA ALA A 2 -13.14 -38.08 8.52
C ALA A 2 -12.38 -37.80 7.21
N ALA A 3 -13.09 -37.28 6.21
CA ALA A 3 -12.53 -36.95 4.90
C ALA A 3 -11.43 -35.87 5.00
N PRO A 4 -10.37 -35.93 4.18
CA PRO A 4 -9.32 -34.92 4.17
C PRO A 4 -9.90 -33.58 3.71
N ARG A 5 -9.70 -32.52 4.51
CA ARG A 5 -10.02 -31.15 4.12
C ARG A 5 -9.16 -30.80 2.90
N LYS A 6 -9.80 -30.41 1.79
CA LYS A 6 -9.12 -29.93 0.59
C LYS A 6 -8.14 -28.80 0.99
N PRO A 7 -6.91 -28.77 0.45
CA PRO A 7 -6.05 -27.61 0.62
C PRO A 7 -6.82 -26.40 0.11
N GLN A 8 -6.92 -25.38 0.95
CA GLN A 8 -7.49 -24.11 0.55
C GLN A 8 -6.71 -23.63 -0.68
N ASP A 9 -7.40 -23.47 -1.81
CA ASP A 9 -6.85 -22.88 -3.02
C ASP A 9 -6.21 -21.54 -2.62
N HIS A 10 -4.89 -21.54 -2.50
CA HIS A 10 -4.13 -20.31 -2.43
C HIS A 10 -4.35 -19.66 -3.79
N LEU A 11 -5.25 -18.66 -3.83
CA LEU A 11 -5.31 -17.75 -4.96
C LEU A 11 -3.87 -17.37 -5.31
N PRO A 12 -3.47 -17.43 -6.59
CA PRO A 12 -2.13 -17.04 -6.98
C PRO A 12 -1.88 -15.64 -6.43
N LYS A 13 -0.75 -15.48 -5.70
CA LYS A 13 -0.29 -14.18 -5.21
C LYS A 13 -0.43 -13.21 -6.38
N LYS A 14 -1.33 -12.23 -6.26
CA LYS A 14 -1.42 -11.09 -7.18
C LYS A 14 0.02 -10.57 -7.31
N GLY A 15 0.51 -10.58 -8.55
CA GLY A 15 1.93 -10.71 -8.86
C GLY A 15 2.84 -9.74 -8.12
N THR A 16 4.05 -10.22 -7.86
CA THR A 16 5.27 -9.51 -7.48
C THR A 16 5.65 -8.46 -8.53
N ASN A 17 4.81 -7.45 -8.72
CA ASN A 17 5.05 -6.32 -9.61
C ASN A 17 4.84 -5.04 -8.80
N GLY A 18 5.66 -4.02 -9.09
CA GLY A 18 5.56 -2.73 -8.43
C GLY A 18 4.19 -2.09 -8.58
N PHE A 19 3.79 -1.26 -7.60
CA PHE A 19 2.56 -0.49 -7.71
C PHE A 19 2.74 0.60 -8.77
N LYS A 20 1.84 0.66 -9.75
CA LYS A 20 1.88 1.64 -10.84
C LYS A 20 0.80 2.69 -10.66
N PHE A 21 1.14 3.94 -10.90
CA PHE A 21 0.21 5.07 -10.89
C PHE A 21 0.56 6.06 -11.99
N SER A 22 -0.40 6.88 -12.40
CA SER A 22 -0.18 7.95 -13.38
C SER A 22 -0.45 9.32 -12.78
N HIS A 23 0.39 10.29 -13.12
CA HIS A 23 0.24 11.68 -12.72
C HIS A 23 0.76 12.59 -13.83
N GLY A 24 0.03 13.66 -14.17
CA GLY A 24 0.46 14.61 -15.20
C GLY A 24 0.59 14.03 -16.62
N GLY A 25 0.02 12.85 -16.89
CA GLY A 25 0.19 12.13 -18.17
C GLY A 25 1.44 11.24 -18.24
N GLU A 26 2.20 11.14 -17.16
CA GLU A 26 3.33 10.23 -17.01
C GLU A 26 2.96 9.04 -16.10
N GLU A 27 3.59 7.88 -16.34
CA GLU A 27 3.42 6.69 -15.53
C GLU A 27 4.64 6.48 -14.63
N PHE A 28 4.37 6.20 -13.36
CA PHE A 28 5.36 5.95 -12.32
C PHE A 28 5.15 4.58 -11.71
N GLU A 29 6.23 3.96 -11.25
CA GLU A 29 6.23 2.66 -10.60
C GLU A 29 6.96 2.74 -9.26
N LEU A 30 6.31 2.26 -8.21
CA LEU A 30 6.91 2.05 -6.90
C LEU A 30 7.45 0.63 -6.82
N ALA A 31 8.55 0.45 -6.11
CA ALA A 31 9.07 -0.89 -5.81
C ALA A 31 8.03 -1.75 -5.06
N ASP A 32 8.21 -3.07 -5.13
CA ASP A 32 7.34 -4.01 -4.43
C ASP A 32 7.47 -3.81 -2.92
N ALA A 33 6.35 -3.47 -2.27
CA ALA A 33 6.33 -3.26 -0.83
C ALA A 33 6.50 -4.56 -0.03
N ALA A 34 6.28 -5.73 -0.64
CA ALA A 34 6.36 -7.01 0.06
C ALA A 34 7.77 -7.30 0.63
N GLU A 35 8.83 -6.85 -0.03
CA GLU A 35 10.20 -7.01 0.43
C GLU A 35 10.55 -6.04 1.58
N LEU A 36 9.95 -4.84 1.56
CA LEU A 36 10.19 -3.79 2.56
C LEU A 36 9.34 -3.98 3.83
N LEU A 37 8.07 -4.38 3.67
CA LEU A 37 7.04 -4.48 4.73
C LEU A 37 7.21 -5.71 5.63
N THR A 38 8.43 -5.91 6.13
CA THR A 38 8.74 -6.93 7.13
C THR A 38 8.26 -6.51 8.53
N VAL A 39 8.07 -7.49 9.42
CA VAL A 39 7.82 -7.22 10.86
C VAL A 39 8.94 -6.37 11.48
N GLY A 40 10.17 -6.53 10.99
CA GLY A 40 11.32 -5.71 11.40
C GLY A 40 11.15 -4.24 11.04
N TYR A 41 10.69 -3.95 9.81
CA TYR A 41 10.39 -2.60 9.35
C TYR A 41 9.25 -1.97 10.16
N ALA A 42 8.14 -2.70 10.32
CA ALA A 42 7.01 -2.24 11.13
C ALA A 42 7.43 -1.95 12.59
N ARG A 43 8.19 -2.86 13.22
CA ARG A 43 8.72 -2.66 14.58
C ARG A 43 9.62 -1.43 14.65
N LYS A 44 10.50 -1.21 13.67
CA LYS A 44 11.40 -0.04 13.66
C LYS A 44 10.61 1.27 13.56
N ASN A 45 9.57 1.31 12.73
CA ASN A 45 8.79 2.51 12.46
C ASN A 45 7.57 2.71 13.39
N ARG A 46 7.27 1.77 14.31
CA ARG A 46 6.11 1.80 15.23
C ARG A 46 5.93 3.05 16.10
N HIS A 47 6.98 3.86 16.23
CA HIS A 47 6.99 5.07 17.07
C HIS A 47 6.62 6.33 16.29
N LYS A 48 6.54 6.23 14.96
CA LYS A 48 6.14 7.32 14.05
C LYS A 48 4.62 7.43 13.99
N SER A 49 4.10 8.60 13.65
CA SER A 49 2.68 8.76 13.34
C SER A 49 2.29 7.95 12.11
N GLU A 50 1.01 7.64 11.92
CA GLU A 50 0.56 6.89 10.73
C GLU A 50 0.94 7.60 9.42
N ALA A 51 0.85 8.94 9.40
CA ALA A 51 1.28 9.74 8.26
C ALA A 51 2.79 9.62 8.02
N ASP A 52 3.62 9.76 9.06
CA ASP A 52 5.07 9.62 8.94
C ASP A 52 5.48 8.20 8.53
N GLN A 53 4.78 7.17 9.00
CA GLN A 53 5.03 5.78 8.59
C GLN A 53 4.76 5.58 7.10
N LEU A 54 3.66 6.14 6.60
CA LEU A 54 3.34 6.11 5.18
C LEU A 54 4.40 6.81 4.34
N PHE A 55 4.78 8.05 4.68
CA PHE A 55 5.80 8.77 3.92
C PHE A 55 7.17 8.08 3.99
N THR A 56 7.56 7.55 5.15
CA THR A 56 8.80 6.76 5.27
C THR A 56 8.77 5.54 4.34
N MET A 57 7.62 4.89 4.20
CA MET A 57 7.46 3.78 3.26
C MET A 57 7.52 4.25 1.80
N LEU A 58 6.85 5.34 1.46
CA LEU A 58 6.89 5.88 0.10
C LEU A 58 8.30 6.29 -0.30
N GLU A 59 9.07 6.93 0.57
CA GLU A 59 10.47 7.31 0.34
C GLU A 59 11.39 6.11 0.04
N GLU A 60 11.11 4.95 0.65
CA GLU A 60 11.89 3.72 0.44
C GLU A 60 11.44 2.98 -0.85
N LEU A 61 10.19 3.14 -1.27
CA LEU A 61 9.63 2.45 -2.44
C LEU A 61 9.70 3.28 -3.73
N ALA A 62 9.69 4.61 -3.62
CA ALA A 62 9.63 5.53 -4.74
C ALA A 62 11.02 6.03 -5.11
N GLY A 63 11.32 6.04 -6.42
CA GLY A 63 12.45 6.81 -6.94
C GLY A 63 12.21 8.32 -6.81
N PRO A 64 13.24 9.16 -7.04
CA PRO A 64 13.13 10.61 -6.90
C PRO A 64 12.06 11.24 -7.80
N GLU A 65 11.86 10.72 -9.01
CA GLU A 65 10.83 11.20 -9.94
C GLU A 65 9.42 10.84 -9.48
N ALA A 66 9.22 9.61 -8.97
CA ALA A 66 7.95 9.17 -8.43
C ALA A 66 7.57 9.92 -7.14
N LEU A 67 8.55 10.23 -6.27
CA LEU A 67 8.34 11.08 -5.09
C LEU A 67 7.92 12.49 -5.49
N ALA A 68 8.62 13.10 -6.45
CA ALA A 68 8.27 14.42 -6.93
C ALA A 68 6.84 14.45 -7.52
N ALA A 69 6.45 13.38 -8.22
CA ALA A 69 5.09 13.24 -8.73
C ALA A 69 4.03 13.08 -7.62
N ILE A 70 4.35 12.36 -6.54
CA ILE A 70 3.48 12.23 -5.36
C ILE A 70 3.35 13.58 -4.65
N ASP A 71 4.44 14.32 -4.47
CA ASP A 71 4.46 15.63 -3.80
C ASP A 71 3.68 16.69 -4.58
N SER A 72 3.57 16.55 -5.91
CA SER A 72 2.77 17.45 -6.75
C SER A 72 1.28 17.09 -6.80
N MET A 73 0.85 15.97 -6.21
CA MET A 73 -0.55 15.58 -6.18
C MET A 73 -1.39 16.53 -5.32
N ARG A 74 -2.60 16.81 -5.79
CA ARG A 74 -3.62 17.46 -4.94
C ARG A 74 -4.13 16.49 -3.88
N LYS A 75 -4.78 17.02 -2.86
CA LYS A 75 -5.28 16.23 -1.72
C LYS A 75 -6.19 15.08 -2.16
N ASP A 76 -7.09 15.33 -3.11
CA ASP A 76 -8.01 14.35 -3.68
C ASP A 76 -7.29 13.27 -4.49
N GLU A 77 -6.33 13.67 -5.33
CA GLU A 77 -5.47 12.75 -6.09
C GLU A 77 -4.63 11.88 -5.16
N PHE A 78 -4.03 12.47 -4.12
CA PHE A 78 -3.24 11.76 -3.14
C PHE A 78 -4.08 10.78 -2.30
N THR A 79 -5.32 11.16 -1.96
CA THR A 79 -6.25 10.26 -1.26
C THR A 79 -6.60 9.05 -2.13
N GLN A 80 -6.79 9.27 -3.43
CA GLN A 80 -7.03 8.22 -4.42
C GLN A 80 -5.81 7.29 -4.53
N PHE A 81 -4.62 7.86 -4.70
CA PHE A 81 -3.35 7.13 -4.72
C PHE A 81 -3.15 6.27 -3.48
N GLN A 82 -3.37 6.81 -2.28
CA GLN A 82 -3.24 6.06 -1.02
C GLN A 82 -4.17 4.84 -0.99
N ARG A 83 -5.42 5.00 -1.43
CA ARG A 83 -6.39 3.90 -1.47
C ARG A 83 -5.92 2.80 -2.42
N ASP A 84 -5.54 3.18 -3.64
CA ASP A 84 -5.10 2.24 -4.67
C ASP A 84 -3.82 1.51 -4.26
N PHE A 85 -2.89 2.23 -3.63
CA PHE A 85 -1.65 1.67 -3.09
C PHE A 85 -1.92 0.66 -1.97
N MET A 86 -2.80 0.99 -1.02
CA MET A 86 -3.17 0.09 0.07
C MET A 86 -3.88 -1.17 -0.46
N GLU A 87 -4.84 -0.99 -1.38
CA GLU A 87 -5.55 -2.09 -2.03
C GLU A 87 -4.60 -3.01 -2.82
N HIS A 88 -3.63 -2.43 -3.54
CA HIS A 88 -2.61 -3.18 -4.26
C HIS A 88 -1.79 -4.07 -3.34
N ASN A 89 -1.38 -3.53 -2.19
CA ASN A 89 -0.56 -4.24 -1.20
C ASN A 89 -1.37 -5.16 -0.27
N GLY A 90 -2.64 -5.44 -0.61
CA GLY A 90 -3.50 -6.33 0.17
C GLY A 90 -3.85 -5.80 1.57
N THR A 91 -3.54 -4.54 1.83
CA THR A 91 -3.93 -3.85 3.05
C THR A 91 -5.27 -3.23 2.77
N LYS A 92 -6.38 -3.88 3.16
CA LYS A 92 -7.67 -3.16 3.13
C LYS A 92 -7.48 -1.91 4.00
N PRO A 93 -7.65 -0.68 3.49
CA PRO A 93 -7.83 0.45 4.39
C PRO A 93 -9.01 0.06 5.26
N GLY A 94 -8.75 -0.16 6.55
CA GLY A 94 -9.78 -0.62 7.46
C GLY A 94 -10.98 0.29 7.28
N GLU A 95 -12.14 -0.29 6.98
CA GLU A 95 -13.42 0.39 6.97
C GLU A 95 -13.58 1.06 8.34
N SER A 96 -13.07 2.29 8.46
CA SER A 96 -13.59 3.29 9.38
C SER A 96 -14.85 3.83 8.73
N GLU A 97 -15.80 2.94 8.42
CA GLU A 97 -17.19 3.33 8.38
C GLU A 97 -17.48 3.83 9.78
N ALA A 98 -17.79 5.12 9.82
CA ALA A 98 -18.10 5.86 11.01
C ALA A 98 -19.08 5.07 11.89
N SER A 99 -18.67 4.81 13.13
CA SER A 99 -19.59 5.04 14.24
C SER A 99 -20.09 6.48 14.13
N SER A 100 -21.28 6.70 13.57
CA SER A 100 -22.19 7.79 13.93
C SER A 100 -23.53 7.70 13.19
N ALA A 101 -24.61 7.80 13.99
CA ALA A 101 -26.02 8.03 13.65
C ALA A 101 -26.83 6.78 13.22
N SER A 102 -27.87 6.31 13.91
CA SER A 102 -28.63 6.80 15.09
C SER A 102 -29.29 5.62 15.82
#